data_AF-A0A1H6I4I3-F1
#
_entry.id   AF-A0A1H6I4I3-F1
#
_cell.length_a   1.000
_cell.length_b   1.000
_cell.length_c   1.000
_cell.angle_alpha   90.00
_cell.angle_beta   90.00
_cell.angle_gamma   90.00
#
_symmetry.space_group_name_H-M   'P 1'
#
loop_
_entity.id
_entity.type
_entity.pdbx_description
1 polymer ?
#
loop_
_entity_poly.entity_id
_entity_poly.type
_entity_poly.pdbx_seq_one_letter_code
_entity_poly.pdbx_strand_id
1 'polypeptide(L)' 'MTYFECTDCGQMGNFTRMERSTLRQRCPVCEEETVWETAFEAEEGVSF' A
#
# COMPACT_ATOMS: atom_id res chain seq x y z
N MET A 1 -4.93 -5.20 -8.43
CA MET A 1 -3.72 -4.90 -7.60
C MET A 1 -4.06 -3.90 -6.50
N THR A 2 -3.61 -4.12 -5.26
CA THR A 2 -3.90 -3.21 -4.14
C THR A 2 -2.70 -2.30 -3.88
N TYR A 3 -2.94 -1.00 -3.84
CA TYR A 3 -1.91 0.00 -3.53
C TYR A 3 -2.10 0.46 -2.09
N PHE A 4 -0.98 0.51 -1.37
CA PHE A 4 -0.94 1.00 -0.01
C PHE A 4 -0.09 2.26 0.06
N GLU A 5 -0.46 3.14 0.97
CA GLU A 5 0.26 4.37 1.29
C GLU A 5 0.86 4.26 2.69
N CYS A 6 2.14 4.63 2.80
CA CYS A 6 2.83 4.75 4.07
C CYS A 6 2.24 5.92 4.85
N THR A 7 1.76 5.67 6.07
CA THR A 7 1.09 6.69 6.90
C THR A 7 2.04 7.78 7.41
N ASP A 8 3.35 7.55 7.30
CA ASP A 8 4.37 8.45 7.84
C ASP A 8 4.88 9.46 6.81
N CYS A 9 5.26 8.98 5.62
CA CYS A 9 5.82 9.81 4.55
C CYS A 9 4.96 9.91 3.28
N GLY A 10 3.82 9.20 3.21
CA GLY A 10 2.95 9.18 2.02
C GLY A 10 3.50 8.35 0.86
N GLN A 11 4.57 7.58 1.07
CA GLN A 11 5.13 6.72 0.02
C GLN A 11 4.10 5.69 -0.44
N MET A 12 3.94 5.53 -1.76
CA MET A 12 3.09 4.49 -2.33
C MET A 12 3.86 3.19 -2.56
N GLY A 13 3.21 2.08 -2.24
CA GLY A 13 3.74 0.73 -2.37
C GLY A 13 2.67 -0.21 -2.92
N ASN A 14 3.06 -1.06 -3.87
CA ASN A 14 2.19 -2.11 -4.37
C ASN A 14 2.45 -3.37 -3.54
N PHE A 15 1.43 -3.84 -2.83
CA PHE A 15 1.52 -5.07 -2.05
C PHE A 15 0.46 -6.04 -2.54
N THR A 16 0.80 -7.33 -2.58
CA THR A 16 -0.17 -8.38 -2.90
C THR A 16 -1.36 -8.25 -1.95
N ARG A 17 -2.58 -8.34 -2.49
CA ARG A 17 -3.83 -8.22 -1.73
C ARG A 17 -3.78 -9.12 -0.51
N MET A 18 -3.64 -8.51 0.67
CA MET A 18 -3.81 -9.18 1.95
C MET A 18 -5.28 -9.02 2.36
N GLU A 19 -5.85 -9.96 3.11
CA GLU A 19 -7.20 -9.82 3.71
C GLU A 19 -7.32 -8.63 4.69
N ARG A 20 -6.25 -7.83 4.86
CA ARG A 20 -6.15 -6.73 5.82
C ARG A 20 -5.96 -5.41 5.09
N SER A 21 -6.72 -4.39 5.47
CA SER A 21 -6.62 -3.02 4.93
C SER A 21 -5.40 -2.24 5.46
N THR A 22 -4.64 -2.84 6.37
CA THR A 22 -3.46 -2.23 6.98
C THR A 22 -2.38 -3.29 7.13
N LEU A 23 -1.14 -2.94 6.80
CA LEU A 23 0.03 -3.81 6.95
C LEU A 23 1.22 -3.05 7.55
N ARG A 24 2.15 -3.77 8.16
CA ARG A 24 3.41 -3.23 8.68
C ARG A 24 4.56 -3.71 7.82
N GLN A 25 5.24 -2.79 7.18
CA GLN A 25 6.39 -3.08 6.30
C GLN A 25 7.42 -1.97 6.39
N ARG A 26 8.67 -2.33 6.08
CA ARG A 26 9.76 -1.36 6.05
C ARG A 26 9.56 -0.38 4.89
N CYS A 27 9.51 0.91 5.21
CA CYS A 27 9.47 1.94 4.17
C CYS A 27 10.85 2.12 3.57
N PRO A 28 11.00 2.11 2.24
CA PRO A 28 12.27 2.44 1.60
C PRO A 28 12.64 3.91 1.75
N VAL A 29 11.67 4.79 2.09
CA VAL A 29 11.89 6.22 2.29
C VAL A 29 12.22 6.55 3.74
N CYS A 30 11.42 6.04 4.70
CA CYS A 30 11.72 6.23 6.13
C CYS A 30 12.84 5.31 6.63
N GLU A 31 13.21 4.29 5.85
CA GLU A 31 14.18 3.25 6.21
C GLU A 31 13.85 2.45 7.49
N GLU A 32 12.62 2.57 8.01
CA GLU A 32 12.11 1.94 9.22
C GLU A 32 10.80 1.19 8.99
N GLU A 33 10.37 0.38 9.96
CA GLU A 33 9.07 -0.30 9.92
C GLU A 33 7.95 0.71 10.12
N THR A 34 7.10 0.87 9.11
CA THR A 34 6.00 1.82 9.08
C THR A 34 4.68 1.10 8.89
N VAL A 35 3.59 1.80 9.21
CA VAL A 35 2.23 1.34 8.92
C VAL A 35 1.87 1.79 7.51
N TRP A 36 1.22 0.89 6.78
CA TRP A 36 0.77 1.08 5.42
C TRP A 36 -0.72 0.80 5.36
N GLU A 37 -1.48 1.74 4.81
CA GLU A 37 -2.94 1.65 4.69
C GLU A 37 -3.35 1.56 3.22
N THR A 38 -4.42 0.82 2.94
CA THR A 38 -4.93 0.70 1.57
C THR A 38 -5.34 2.07 1.05
N ALA A 39 -4.65 2.57 0.03
CA ALA A 39 -4.98 3.81 -0.65
C ALA A 39 -6.07 3.58 -1.70
N PHE A 40 -5.90 2.56 -2.56
CA PHE A 40 -6.87 2.19 -3.56
C PHE A 40 -6.70 0.73 -4.02
N GLU A 41 -7.82 0.09 -4.33
CA GLU A 41 -7.84 -1.19 -5.03
C GLU A 41 -8.02 -0.92 -6.51
N ALA A 42 -6.96 -1.13 -7.30
CA ALA A 42 -7.08 -1.14 -8.75
C ALA A 42 -7.77 -2.45 -9.15
N GLU A 43 -9.05 -2.37 -9.46
CA GLU A 43 -9.79 -3.44 -10.11
C GLU A 43 -9.18 -3.65 -11.50
N GLU A 44 -8.60 -4.82 -11.74
CA GLU A 44 -8.18 -5.23 -13.09
C GLU A 44 -9.43 -5.40 -13.95
N GLY A 45 -9.91 -4.32 -14.59
CA GLY A 45 -11.03 -4.45 -15.52
C GLY A 45 -11.91 -3.23 -15.75
N VAL A 46 -11.33 -2.06 -16.08
CA VAL A 46 -12.08 -1.08 -16.87
C VAL A 46 -11.36 -0.90 -18.21
N SER A 47 -11.78 -1.71 -19.18
CA SER A 47 -11.63 -1.38 -20.60
C SER A 47 -12.72 -0.38 -20.96
N PHE A 48 -12.36 0.83 -21.36
CA PHE A 48 -13.24 1.75 -22.10
C PHE A 48 -13.05 1.58 -23.60
#